data_AF-A0A7C1RFE3-F1
#
_entry.id   AF-A0A7C1RFE3-F1
#
_cell.length_a   1.000
_cell.length_b   1.000
_cell.length_c   1.000
_cell.angle_alpha   90.00
_cell.angle_beta   90.00
_cell.angle_gamma   90.00
#
_symmetry.space_group_name_H-M   'P 1'
#
loop_
_entity.id
_entity.type
_entity.pdbx_description
1 polymer ?
#
loop_
_entity_poly.entity_id
_entity_poly.type
_entity_poly.pdbx_seq_one_letter_code
_entity_poly.pdbx_strand_id
1 'polypeptide(L)'
;MTPLRKNWNGLLPVPGDGRYEWKGYLPIKDLPHTFNPPEGYFATANQDNIPPGYPYDIGFIWTDPYRFSRIQEFLSSGRKLAITDMMELQQDFLSIPARTLVPLLKELPSTDIRTQKALKMLLSWDYVMNPDSVEAAIYMSWERRLSRNVWDLYIPEEARRVFPRRSLKKMIDFLQAPDSQFGPNPSSARDALLIKSLEEGISGLVKRLGSDTSKWQYGQEKFHHIKIRHMLGSTVKPELRAELEVGLYPGEEIAIQ
;
A
#
# COMPACT_ATOMS: atom_id res chain seq x y z
N MET A 1 -13.03 1.00 -23.57
CA MET A 1 -13.52 -0.05 -24.49
C MET A 1 -13.25 -1.40 -23.84
N THR A 2 -14.27 -2.23 -23.68
CA THR A 2 -14.15 -3.55 -23.01
C THR A 2 -14.64 -4.64 -23.96
N PRO A 3 -13.82 -5.64 -24.30
CA PRO A 3 -14.23 -6.69 -25.22
C PRO A 3 -15.19 -7.68 -24.56
N LEU A 4 -16.20 -8.12 -25.32
CA LEU A 4 -17.07 -9.22 -24.90
C LEU A 4 -16.39 -10.53 -25.26
N ARG A 5 -16.15 -11.38 -24.26
CA ARG A 5 -15.47 -12.67 -24.40
C ARG A 5 -16.47 -13.81 -24.16
N LYS A 6 -16.36 -14.92 -24.92
CA LYS A 6 -17.39 -15.98 -24.93
C LYS A 6 -17.09 -17.21 -24.06
N ASN A 7 -15.96 -17.39 -23.41
CA ASN A 7 -15.60 -18.67 -22.79
C ASN A 7 -14.26 -18.56 -22.07
N TRP A 8 -13.87 -17.32 -21.80
CA TRP A 8 -12.59 -16.93 -21.26
C TRP A 8 -12.74 -15.50 -20.74
N ASN A 9 -11.90 -15.12 -19.80
CA ASN A 9 -12.04 -13.86 -19.06
C ASN A 9 -10.91 -12.85 -19.34
N GLY A 10 -9.83 -13.30 -19.99
CA GLY A 10 -8.69 -12.45 -20.32
C GLY A 10 -7.57 -12.43 -19.30
N LEU A 11 -7.62 -13.31 -18.29
CA LEU A 11 -6.53 -13.46 -17.32
C LEU A 11 -5.31 -14.20 -17.89
N LEU A 12 -5.51 -15.10 -18.85
CA LEU A 12 -4.46 -15.93 -19.43
C LEU A 12 -4.53 -15.90 -20.97
N PRO A 13 -3.40 -16.16 -21.65
CA PRO A 13 -3.39 -16.34 -23.09
C PRO A 13 -4.36 -17.44 -23.55
N VAL A 14 -4.94 -17.25 -24.72
CA VAL A 14 -5.82 -18.21 -25.40
C VAL A 14 -5.33 -18.46 -26.82
N PRO A 15 -5.58 -19.64 -27.43
CA PRO A 15 -5.27 -19.90 -28.82
C PRO A 15 -5.91 -18.87 -29.76
N GLY A 16 -5.13 -18.32 -30.69
CA GLY A 16 -5.58 -17.40 -31.74
C GLY A 16 -6.15 -18.11 -32.97
N ASP A 17 -6.88 -19.22 -32.79
CA ASP A 17 -7.39 -20.08 -33.86
C ASP A 17 -8.87 -19.81 -34.22
N GLY A 18 -9.40 -18.66 -33.81
CA GLY A 18 -10.79 -18.26 -34.05
C GLY A 18 -11.78 -18.68 -32.96
N ARG A 19 -11.43 -19.62 -32.06
CA ARG A 19 -12.35 -20.10 -31.01
C ARG A 19 -12.54 -19.13 -29.84
N TYR A 20 -11.64 -18.16 -29.69
CA TYR A 20 -11.57 -17.24 -28.56
C TYR A 20 -11.67 -15.76 -28.97
N GLU A 21 -12.11 -15.50 -30.21
CA GLU A 21 -12.27 -14.13 -30.71
C GLU A 21 -13.27 -13.33 -29.86
N TRP A 22 -13.07 -12.01 -29.85
CA TRP A 22 -14.00 -11.10 -29.21
C TRP A 22 -15.33 -11.07 -29.96
N LYS A 23 -16.44 -11.11 -29.22
CA LYS A 23 -17.78 -10.98 -29.76
C LYS A 23 -18.23 -9.51 -29.73
N GLY A 24 -17.38 -8.64 -30.25
CA GLY A 24 -17.54 -7.18 -30.18
C GLY A 24 -17.16 -6.59 -28.82
N TYR A 25 -17.75 -5.45 -28.50
CA TYR A 25 -17.43 -4.67 -27.30
C TYR A 25 -18.68 -4.42 -26.47
N LEU A 26 -18.48 -4.33 -25.16
CA LEU A 26 -19.51 -3.92 -24.23
C LEU A 26 -19.98 -2.49 -24.59
N PRO A 27 -21.29 -2.27 -24.83
CA PRO A 27 -21.82 -0.94 -25.10
C PRO A 27 -21.50 0.04 -23.97
N ILE A 28 -21.26 1.31 -24.30
CA ILE A 28 -20.90 2.35 -23.32
C ILE A 28 -21.98 2.49 -22.23
N LYS A 29 -23.26 2.35 -22.61
CA LYS A 29 -24.41 2.45 -21.69
C LYS A 29 -24.45 1.32 -20.67
N ASP A 30 -23.81 0.19 -20.98
CA ASP A 30 -23.80 -0.98 -20.10
C ASP A 30 -22.62 -0.94 -19.13
N LEU A 31 -21.60 -0.11 -19.37
CA LEU A 31 -20.48 0.09 -18.43
C LEU A 31 -20.98 0.61 -17.08
N PRO A 32 -20.32 0.28 -15.95
CA PRO A 32 -20.70 0.81 -14.66
C PRO A 32 -20.65 2.33 -14.68
N HIS A 33 -21.76 2.95 -14.28
CA HIS A 33 -21.90 4.40 -14.21
C HIS A 33 -22.83 4.79 -13.08
N THR A 34 -22.67 6.01 -12.61
CA THR A 34 -23.58 6.68 -11.68
C THR A 34 -23.69 8.14 -12.08
N PHE A 35 -24.83 8.76 -11.77
CA PHE A 35 -25.08 10.17 -12.05
C PHE A 35 -25.82 10.79 -10.87
N ASN A 36 -25.27 11.86 -10.32
CA ASN A 36 -25.76 12.50 -9.08
C ASN A 36 -26.06 11.49 -7.97
N PRO A 37 -25.03 10.73 -7.53
CA PRO A 37 -25.19 9.74 -6.46
C PRO A 37 -25.80 10.39 -5.20
N PRO A 38 -26.72 9.71 -4.48
CA PRO A 38 -27.42 10.28 -3.32
C PRO A 38 -26.47 10.69 -2.18
N GLU A 39 -25.26 10.13 -2.14
CA GLU A 39 -24.19 10.49 -1.23
C GLU A 39 -23.69 11.93 -1.44
N GLY A 40 -23.98 12.55 -2.59
CA GLY A 40 -23.58 13.93 -2.90
C GLY A 40 -22.12 14.06 -3.35
N TYR A 41 -21.38 12.96 -3.49
CA TYR A 41 -20.02 12.93 -4.04
C TYR A 41 -19.76 11.64 -4.81
N PHE A 42 -18.72 11.66 -5.64
CA PHE A 42 -18.16 10.48 -6.30
C PHE A 42 -16.64 10.48 -6.12
N ALA A 43 -16.05 9.31 -5.85
CA ALA A 43 -14.61 9.17 -5.64
C ALA A 43 -14.08 7.90 -6.28
N THR A 44 -12.86 7.98 -6.83
CA THR A 44 -12.11 6.84 -7.35
C THR A 44 -10.64 7.00 -7.03
N ALA A 45 -10.02 5.92 -6.57
CA ALA A 45 -8.61 5.82 -6.24
C ALA A 45 -8.07 4.43 -6.64
N ASN A 46 -8.45 3.96 -7.84
CA ASN A 46 -8.04 2.69 -8.44
C ASN A 46 -8.48 1.42 -7.68
N GLN A 47 -9.36 1.54 -6.69
CA GLN A 47 -10.02 0.44 -6.03
C GLN A 47 -11.03 -0.26 -6.96
N ASP A 48 -11.51 -1.44 -6.57
CA ASP A 48 -12.64 -2.08 -7.25
C ASP A 48 -13.91 -1.24 -7.07
N ASN A 49 -14.41 -0.73 -8.19
CA ASN A 49 -15.62 0.09 -8.29
C ASN A 49 -16.71 -0.59 -9.13
N ILE A 50 -16.59 -1.89 -9.38
CA ILE A 50 -17.63 -2.68 -10.04
C ILE A 50 -18.80 -2.91 -9.07
N PRO A 51 -20.05 -2.60 -9.44
CA PRO A 51 -21.20 -2.86 -8.60
C PRO A 51 -21.34 -4.35 -8.25
N PRO A 52 -21.78 -4.70 -7.02
CA PRO A 52 -22.09 -6.08 -6.68
C PRO A 52 -23.08 -6.71 -7.68
N GLY A 53 -22.77 -7.91 -8.16
CA GLY A 53 -23.60 -8.64 -9.12
C GLY A 53 -23.56 -8.11 -10.56
N TYR A 54 -22.63 -7.19 -10.89
CA TYR A 54 -22.45 -6.71 -12.26
C TYR A 54 -22.11 -7.87 -13.22
N PRO A 55 -22.82 -8.01 -14.36
CA PRO A 55 -22.83 -9.25 -15.13
C PRO A 55 -21.63 -9.43 -16.09
N TYR A 56 -20.72 -8.45 -16.15
CA TYR A 56 -19.59 -8.47 -17.09
C TYR A 56 -18.24 -8.39 -16.39
N ASP A 57 -17.31 -9.21 -16.87
CA ASP A 57 -15.90 -9.17 -16.47
C ASP A 57 -15.17 -7.99 -17.13
N ILE A 58 -14.95 -6.90 -16.39
CA ILE A 58 -14.28 -5.69 -16.93
C ILE A 58 -12.91 -5.41 -16.29
N GLY A 59 -12.53 -6.16 -15.25
CA GLY A 59 -11.25 -6.04 -14.56
C GLY A 59 -11.07 -7.19 -13.56
N PHE A 60 -9.82 -7.43 -13.15
CA PHE A 60 -9.48 -8.46 -12.16
C PHE A 60 -8.40 -8.01 -11.16
N ILE A 61 -7.80 -6.85 -11.40
CA ILE A 61 -6.66 -6.36 -10.64
C ILE A 61 -6.93 -4.90 -10.32
N TRP A 62 -6.96 -4.60 -9.02
CA TRP A 62 -7.19 -3.27 -8.49
C TRP A 62 -6.10 -2.94 -7.46
N THR A 63 -5.98 -1.66 -7.13
CA THR A 63 -5.19 -1.24 -5.99
C THR A 63 -5.93 -1.57 -4.70
N ASP A 64 -5.19 -1.79 -3.60
CA ASP A 64 -5.78 -1.96 -2.27
C ASP A 64 -6.68 -0.75 -1.92
N PRO A 65 -7.79 -0.95 -1.19
CA PRO A 65 -8.87 0.03 -1.11
C PRO A 65 -8.57 1.25 -0.23
N TYR A 66 -7.42 1.27 0.45
CA TYR A 66 -7.15 2.22 1.53
C TYR A 66 -7.24 3.69 1.11
N ARG A 67 -6.80 4.02 -0.10
CA ARG A 67 -6.89 5.38 -0.63
C ARG A 67 -8.33 5.83 -0.80
N PHE A 68 -9.13 4.95 -1.40
CA PHE A 68 -10.56 5.18 -1.57
C PHE A 68 -11.26 5.26 -0.22
N SER A 69 -10.95 4.36 0.71
CA SER A 69 -11.51 4.38 2.06
C SER A 69 -11.19 5.69 2.78
N ARG A 70 -9.98 6.24 2.63
CA ARG A 70 -9.61 7.53 3.23
C ARG A 70 -10.37 8.71 2.61
N ILE A 71 -10.46 8.75 1.28
CA ILE A 71 -11.27 9.75 0.57
C ILE A 71 -12.75 9.64 1.01
N GLN A 72 -13.27 8.42 1.16
CA GLN A 72 -14.63 8.19 1.62
C GLN A 72 -14.82 8.70 3.05
N GLU A 73 -13.92 8.39 4.00
CA GLU A 73 -13.96 8.93 5.37
C GLU A 73 -14.00 10.46 5.39
N PHE A 74 -13.26 11.11 4.50
CA PHE A 74 -13.20 12.58 4.42
C PHE A 74 -14.49 13.18 3.83
N LEU A 75 -14.91 12.68 2.65
CA LEU A 75 -16.05 13.21 1.91
C LEU A 75 -17.40 12.89 2.57
N SER A 76 -17.50 11.77 3.28
CA SER A 76 -18.71 11.37 4.01
C SER A 76 -18.88 12.06 5.37
N SER A 77 -18.04 13.04 5.71
CA SER A 77 -18.10 13.76 7.00
C SER A 77 -19.38 14.57 7.22
N GLY A 78 -20.22 14.76 6.20
CA GLY A 78 -21.46 15.54 6.26
C GLY A 78 -21.24 17.05 6.29
N ARG A 79 -19.99 17.52 6.25
CA ARG A 79 -19.64 18.95 6.17
C ARG A 79 -19.75 19.44 4.73
N LYS A 80 -20.07 20.72 4.57
CA LYS A 80 -19.81 21.43 3.31
C LYS A 80 -18.30 21.67 3.22
N LEU A 81 -17.68 21.19 2.14
CA LEU A 81 -16.25 21.25 1.93
C LEU A 81 -15.89 22.44 1.04
N ALA A 82 -14.89 23.20 1.44
CA ALA A 82 -14.30 24.25 0.64
C ALA A 82 -13.17 23.71 -0.24
N ILE A 83 -12.65 24.55 -1.13
CA ILE A 83 -11.48 24.21 -1.95
C ILE A 83 -10.26 23.89 -1.07
N THR A 84 -10.11 24.58 0.05
CA THR A 84 -9.02 24.34 1.02
C THR A 84 -9.11 22.95 1.66
N ASP A 85 -10.31 22.46 1.99
CA ASP A 85 -10.49 21.08 2.47
C ASP A 85 -10.02 20.06 1.40
N MET A 86 -10.26 20.33 0.12
CA MET A 86 -9.80 19.46 -0.96
C MET A 86 -8.27 19.49 -1.13
N MET A 87 -7.64 20.65 -0.90
CA MET A 87 -6.18 20.76 -0.91
C MET A 87 -5.54 19.98 0.24
N GLU A 88 -6.14 20.04 1.43
CA GLU A 88 -5.71 19.23 2.59
C GLU A 88 -5.86 17.74 2.29
N LEU A 89 -6.97 17.31 1.67
CA LEU A 89 -7.16 15.93 1.28
C LEU A 89 -6.04 15.45 0.33
N GLN A 90 -5.58 16.28 -0.62
CA GLN A 90 -4.45 15.93 -1.51
C GLN A 90 -3.12 15.71 -0.76
N GLN A 91 -2.99 16.23 0.46
CA GLN A 91 -1.81 16.08 1.33
C GLN A 91 -2.09 15.21 2.56
N ASP A 92 -3.14 14.38 2.52
CA ASP A 92 -3.47 13.48 3.62
C ASP A 92 -2.46 12.30 3.67
N PHE A 93 -1.76 12.17 4.79
CA PHE A 93 -0.73 11.13 5.02
C PHE A 93 -1.19 10.03 5.99
N LEU A 94 -2.48 9.95 6.29
CA LEU A 94 -3.00 9.01 7.26
C LEU A 94 -3.03 7.59 6.69
N SER A 95 -2.37 6.66 7.39
CA SER A 95 -2.28 5.26 6.98
C SER A 95 -3.43 4.43 7.59
N ILE A 96 -4.48 4.19 6.80
CA ILE A 96 -5.52 3.19 7.14
C ILE A 96 -4.95 1.78 7.40
N PRO A 97 -3.98 1.25 6.62
CA PRO A 97 -3.41 -0.05 6.96
C PRO A 97 -2.67 -0.02 8.30
N ALA A 98 -2.01 1.08 8.68
CA ALA A 98 -1.37 1.20 9.99
C ALA A 98 -2.39 1.15 11.14
N ARG A 99 -3.55 1.80 10.99
CA ARG A 99 -4.67 1.70 11.96
C ARG A 99 -5.14 0.26 12.18
N THR A 100 -4.92 -0.62 11.22
CA THR A 100 -5.31 -2.04 11.31
C THR A 100 -4.18 -2.91 11.83
N LEU A 101 -2.95 -2.68 11.37
CA LEU A 101 -1.78 -3.49 11.70
C LEU A 101 -1.22 -3.20 13.09
N VAL A 102 -1.05 -1.92 13.44
CA VAL A 102 -0.40 -1.54 14.71
C VAL A 102 -1.13 -2.08 15.93
N PRO A 103 -2.48 -2.08 16.01
CA PRO A 103 -3.18 -2.69 17.14
C PRO A 103 -2.90 -4.18 17.33
N LEU A 104 -2.48 -4.92 16.30
CA LEU A 104 -2.09 -6.33 16.43
C LEU A 104 -0.80 -6.52 17.25
N LEU A 105 -0.02 -5.45 17.47
CA LEU A 105 1.18 -5.46 18.30
C LEU A 105 0.85 -5.29 19.80
N LYS A 106 -0.40 -5.02 20.16
CA LYS A 106 -0.79 -4.78 21.54
C LYS A 106 -0.51 -6.02 22.39
N GLU A 107 0.08 -5.79 23.56
CA GLU A 107 0.42 -6.84 24.55
C GLU A 107 1.43 -7.89 24.07
N LEU A 108 2.03 -7.74 22.88
CA LEU A 108 3.06 -8.65 22.41
C LEU A 108 4.41 -8.36 23.11
N PRO A 109 5.07 -9.38 23.70
CA PRO A 109 6.35 -9.20 24.36
C PRO A 109 7.51 -9.22 23.36
N SER A 110 8.60 -8.53 23.70
CA SER A 110 9.93 -8.76 23.10
C SER A 110 10.98 -8.65 24.20
N THR A 111 12.06 -9.41 24.11
CA THR A 111 13.21 -9.32 25.02
C THR A 111 14.21 -8.25 24.58
N ASP A 112 14.10 -7.74 23.34
CA ASP A 112 14.96 -6.68 22.82
C ASP A 112 14.45 -5.30 23.24
N ILE A 113 15.31 -4.54 23.94
CA ILE A 113 14.97 -3.23 24.52
C ILE A 113 14.58 -2.21 23.43
N ARG A 114 15.21 -2.27 22.24
CA ARG A 114 14.86 -1.35 21.14
C ARG A 114 13.49 -1.66 20.58
N THR A 115 13.16 -2.94 20.46
CA THR A 115 11.86 -3.42 20.01
C THR A 115 10.77 -3.07 21.01
N GLN A 116 11.01 -3.22 22.32
CA GLN A 116 10.08 -2.73 23.34
C GLN A 116 9.81 -1.23 23.24
N LYS A 117 10.84 -0.42 22.96
CA LYS A 117 10.68 1.03 22.73
C LYS A 117 9.86 1.30 21.47
N ALA A 118 10.18 0.63 20.37
CA ALA A 118 9.47 0.77 19.10
C ALA A 118 7.98 0.37 19.20
N LEU A 119 7.67 -0.71 19.94
CA LEU A 119 6.30 -1.12 20.23
C LEU A 119 5.53 0.01 20.92
N LYS A 120 6.10 0.62 21.97
CA LYS A 120 5.48 1.76 22.66
C LYS A 120 5.24 2.94 21.72
N MET A 121 6.25 3.29 20.92
CA MET A 121 6.17 4.38 19.95
C MET A 121 5.05 4.15 18.92
N LEU A 122 5.00 2.96 18.30
CA LEU A 122 3.95 2.61 17.35
C LEU A 122 2.56 2.62 18.00
N LEU A 123 2.41 2.04 19.18
CA LEU A 123 1.11 1.98 19.89
C LEU A 123 0.61 3.35 20.34
N SER A 124 1.49 4.36 20.47
CA SER A 124 1.13 5.76 20.76
C SER A 124 1.02 6.65 19.52
N TRP A 125 1.37 6.15 18.34
CA TRP A 125 1.42 6.91 17.10
C TRP A 125 0.02 7.23 16.58
N ASP A 126 -0.11 8.35 15.88
CA ASP A 126 -1.34 8.84 15.25
C ASP A 126 -1.61 8.23 13.86
N TYR A 127 -0.69 7.39 13.38
CA TYR A 127 -0.74 6.74 12.07
C TYR A 127 -0.53 7.68 10.87
N VAL A 128 -0.01 8.90 11.10
CA VAL A 128 0.26 9.87 10.05
C VAL A 128 1.69 9.74 9.55
N MET A 129 1.86 9.47 8.25
CA MET A 129 3.14 9.23 7.56
C MET A 129 3.91 10.54 7.28
N ASN A 130 3.99 11.43 8.27
CA ASN A 130 4.70 12.69 8.16
C ASN A 130 6.20 12.47 7.90
N PRO A 131 6.85 13.29 7.05
CA PRO A 131 8.29 13.20 6.77
C PRO A 131 9.17 13.20 8.03
N ASP A 132 8.81 13.96 9.05
CA ASP A 132 9.62 14.07 10.27
C ASP A 132 9.31 12.97 11.32
N SER A 133 8.33 12.11 11.07
CA SER A 133 7.90 11.09 12.04
C SER A 133 8.89 9.92 12.11
N VAL A 134 9.31 9.61 13.34
CA VAL A 134 10.13 8.43 13.64
C VAL A 134 9.29 7.17 13.61
N GLU A 135 8.07 7.25 14.14
CA GLU A 135 7.08 6.19 14.16
C GLU A 135 6.73 5.74 12.74
N ALA A 136 6.53 6.68 11.81
CA ALA A 136 6.29 6.38 10.39
C ALA A 136 7.46 5.62 9.75
N ALA A 137 8.71 5.99 10.08
CA ALA A 137 9.89 5.25 9.60
C ALA A 137 9.95 3.83 10.16
N ILE A 138 9.65 3.66 11.45
CA ILE A 138 9.55 2.35 12.11
C ILE A 138 8.46 1.51 11.45
N TYR A 139 7.25 2.08 11.30
CA TYR A 139 6.11 1.42 10.68
C TYR A 139 6.42 0.97 9.25
N MET A 140 6.96 1.86 8.41
CA MET A 140 7.31 1.50 7.02
C MET A 140 8.37 0.41 6.94
N SER A 141 9.39 0.45 7.81
CA SER A 141 10.40 -0.62 7.84
C SER A 141 9.79 -1.95 8.29
N TRP A 142 8.94 -1.91 9.30
CA TRP A 142 8.24 -3.07 9.84
C TRP A 142 7.26 -3.67 8.84
N GLU A 143 6.37 -2.87 8.24
CA GLU A 143 5.36 -3.31 7.26
C GLU A 143 6.04 -4.00 6.07
N ARG A 144 7.08 -3.40 5.49
CA ARG A 144 7.83 -4.01 4.38
C ARG A 144 8.43 -5.36 4.75
N ARG A 145 8.93 -5.49 5.99
CA ARG A 145 9.52 -6.72 6.48
C ARG A 145 8.45 -7.78 6.79
N LEU A 146 7.35 -7.35 7.40
CA LEU A 146 6.18 -8.17 7.68
C LEU A 146 5.57 -8.72 6.40
N SER A 147 5.39 -7.86 5.40
CA SER A 147 4.93 -8.23 4.07
C SER A 147 5.83 -9.29 3.45
N ARG A 148 7.16 -9.12 3.50
CA ARG A 148 8.07 -10.16 3.05
C ARG A 148 7.85 -11.47 3.78
N ASN A 149 7.82 -11.43 5.10
CA ASN A 149 7.73 -12.62 5.95
C ASN A 149 6.39 -13.36 5.80
N VAL A 150 5.27 -12.64 5.66
CA VAL A 150 3.94 -13.24 5.38
C VAL A 150 3.95 -13.88 4.00
N TRP A 151 4.35 -13.15 2.96
CA TRP A 151 4.32 -13.70 1.60
C TRP A 151 5.31 -14.86 1.39
N ASP A 152 6.36 -14.95 2.20
CA ASP A 152 7.26 -16.11 2.18
C ASP A 152 6.59 -17.39 2.74
N LEU A 153 5.53 -17.27 3.57
CA LEU A 153 4.70 -18.40 4.04
C LEU A 153 3.70 -18.86 2.98
N TYR A 154 3.11 -17.91 2.23
CA TYR A 154 2.04 -18.20 1.28
C TYR A 154 2.52 -18.48 -0.15
N ILE A 155 3.72 -18.01 -0.52
CA ILE A 155 4.24 -18.13 -1.88
C ILE A 155 5.52 -18.98 -1.85
N PRO A 156 5.46 -20.21 -2.41
CA PRO A 156 6.64 -21.04 -2.64
C PRO A 156 7.72 -20.28 -3.41
N GLU A 157 8.99 -20.56 -3.11
CA GLU A 157 10.12 -19.81 -3.67
C GLU A 157 10.10 -19.77 -5.21
N GLU A 158 9.73 -20.88 -5.83
CA GLU A 158 9.65 -21.06 -7.28
C GLU A 158 8.58 -20.16 -7.92
N ALA A 159 7.52 -19.83 -7.17
CA ALA A 159 6.41 -19.01 -7.64
C ALA A 159 6.64 -17.51 -7.43
N ARG A 160 7.60 -17.08 -6.60
CA ARG A 160 7.79 -15.66 -6.24
C ARG A 160 8.09 -14.76 -7.44
N ARG A 161 8.69 -15.29 -8.51
CA ARG A 161 8.99 -14.52 -9.74
C ARG A 161 7.75 -14.21 -10.58
N VAL A 162 6.72 -15.05 -10.51
CA VAL A 162 5.49 -14.89 -11.29
C VAL A 162 4.38 -14.15 -10.53
N PHE A 163 4.56 -13.94 -9.23
CA PHE A 163 3.70 -13.11 -8.37
C PHE A 163 4.40 -11.82 -7.93
N PRO A 164 4.61 -10.84 -8.84
CA PRO A 164 5.31 -9.60 -8.49
C PRO A 164 4.47 -8.70 -7.57
N ARG A 165 3.14 -8.85 -7.57
CA ARG A 165 2.23 -8.03 -6.76
C ARG A 165 1.84 -8.76 -5.48
N ARG A 166 2.04 -8.07 -4.36
CA ARG A 166 1.74 -8.52 -3.00
C ARG A 166 0.72 -7.55 -2.42
N SER A 167 -0.54 -7.97 -2.33
CA SER A 167 -1.62 -7.10 -1.83
C SER A 167 -1.47 -6.88 -0.33
N LEU A 168 -1.45 -5.62 0.09
CA LEU A 168 -1.41 -5.25 1.50
C LEU A 168 -2.74 -5.62 2.18
N LYS A 169 -3.86 -5.52 1.47
CA LYS A 169 -5.17 -5.95 1.96
C LYS A 169 -5.22 -7.44 2.26
N LYS A 170 -4.78 -8.30 1.33
CA LYS A 170 -4.71 -9.74 1.55
C LYS A 170 -3.80 -10.11 2.72
N MET A 171 -2.64 -9.46 2.82
CA MET A 171 -1.73 -9.65 3.96
C MET A 171 -2.42 -9.31 5.29
N ILE A 172 -3.10 -8.17 5.36
CA ILE A 172 -3.85 -7.75 6.56
C ILE A 172 -4.96 -8.76 6.89
N ASP A 173 -5.70 -9.25 5.90
CA ASP A 173 -6.74 -10.26 6.10
C ASP A 173 -6.17 -11.54 6.72
N PHE A 174 -5.03 -12.04 6.21
CA PHE A 174 -4.33 -13.19 6.78
C PHE A 174 -3.81 -12.93 8.20
N LEU A 175 -3.42 -11.70 8.52
CA LEU A 175 -2.96 -11.36 9.87
C LEU A 175 -4.11 -11.18 10.85
N GLN A 176 -5.28 -10.71 10.40
CA GLN A 176 -6.48 -10.57 11.23
C GLN A 176 -7.16 -11.91 11.49
N ALA A 177 -7.13 -12.81 10.51
CA ALA A 177 -7.67 -14.16 10.58
C ALA A 177 -6.61 -15.18 10.12
N PRO A 178 -5.59 -15.46 10.96
CA PRO A 178 -4.51 -16.38 10.60
C PRO A 178 -5.05 -17.80 10.41
N ASP A 179 -4.74 -18.38 9.26
CA ASP A 179 -5.17 -19.72 8.86
C ASP A 179 -4.09 -20.78 9.14
N SER A 180 -4.31 -22.01 8.68
CA SER A 180 -3.39 -23.13 8.88
C SER A 180 -2.01 -22.94 8.25
N GLN A 181 -1.81 -21.97 7.35
CA GLN A 181 -0.49 -21.69 6.79
C GLN A 181 0.47 -21.11 7.84
N PHE A 182 -0.05 -20.52 8.92
CA PHE A 182 0.75 -20.13 10.08
C PHE A 182 1.14 -21.33 10.97
N GLY A 183 0.61 -22.53 10.70
CA GLY A 183 0.90 -23.76 11.44
C GLY A 183 -0.21 -24.16 12.42
N PRO A 184 0.08 -25.06 13.38
CA PRO A 184 -0.94 -25.68 14.24
C PRO A 184 -1.56 -24.70 15.27
N ASN A 185 -0.86 -23.62 15.59
CA ASN A 185 -1.34 -22.55 16.48
C ASN A 185 -1.28 -21.19 15.75
N PRO A 186 -2.20 -20.91 14.80
CA PRO A 186 -2.08 -19.77 13.90
C PRO A 186 -1.92 -18.42 14.58
N SER A 187 -2.71 -18.14 15.63
CA SER A 187 -2.65 -16.87 16.36
C SER A 187 -1.29 -16.62 17.02
N SER A 188 -0.76 -17.62 17.73
CA SER A 188 0.55 -17.49 18.39
C SER A 188 1.70 -17.38 17.37
N ALA A 189 1.60 -18.09 16.25
CA ALA A 189 2.57 -17.98 15.17
C ALA A 189 2.52 -16.62 14.46
N ARG A 190 1.32 -16.07 14.26
CA ARG A 190 1.08 -14.70 13.76
C ARG A 190 1.72 -13.68 14.69
N ASP A 191 1.49 -13.78 15.99
CA ASP A 191 2.07 -12.88 17.00
C ASP A 191 3.61 -12.92 17.00
N ALA A 192 4.18 -14.13 16.94
CA ALA A 192 5.63 -14.30 16.82
C ALA A 192 6.19 -13.71 15.50
N LEU A 193 5.45 -13.84 14.39
CA LEU A 193 5.84 -13.27 13.10
C LEU A 193 5.82 -11.73 13.13
N LEU A 194 4.84 -11.13 13.80
CA LEU A 194 4.74 -9.68 13.96
C LEU A 194 5.97 -9.12 14.69
N ILE A 195 6.34 -9.72 15.84
CA ILE A 195 7.50 -9.32 16.64
C ILE A 195 8.81 -9.56 15.88
N LYS A 196 8.99 -10.74 15.29
CA LYS A 196 10.18 -11.05 14.47
C LYS A 196 10.36 -10.01 13.36
N SER A 197 9.28 -9.67 12.66
CA SER A 197 9.32 -8.70 11.56
C SER A 197 9.67 -7.30 12.06
N LEU A 198 9.22 -6.93 13.27
CA LEU A 198 9.55 -5.64 13.88
C LEU A 198 11.03 -5.57 14.26
N GLU A 199 11.56 -6.60 14.92
CA GLU A 199 12.99 -6.71 15.25
C GLU A 199 13.88 -6.60 14.01
N GLU A 200 13.50 -7.29 12.93
CA GLU A 200 14.20 -7.24 11.66
C GLU A 200 14.08 -5.87 10.97
N GLY A 201 12.90 -5.24 11.03
CA GLY A 201 12.67 -3.88 10.51
C GLY A 201 13.50 -2.83 11.25
N ILE A 202 13.59 -2.93 12.58
CA ILE A 202 14.45 -2.09 13.42
C ILE A 202 15.93 -2.31 13.09
N SER A 203 16.36 -3.57 12.94
CA SER A 203 17.73 -3.90 12.50
C SER A 203 18.05 -3.26 11.14
N GLY A 204 17.09 -3.28 10.21
CA GLY A 204 17.19 -2.60 8.92
C GLY A 204 17.37 -1.09 9.05
N LEU A 205 16.61 -0.44 9.92
CA LEU A 205 16.75 0.99 10.20
C LEU A 205 18.09 1.33 10.85
N VAL A 206 18.54 0.54 11.82
CA VAL A 206 19.87 0.73 12.44
C VAL A 206 20.97 0.68 11.39
N LYS A 207 20.92 -0.30 10.47
CA LYS A 207 21.90 -0.43 9.39
C LYS A 207 21.86 0.74 8.41
N ARG A 208 20.67 1.27 8.13
CA ARG A 208 20.45 2.28 7.10
C ARG A 208 20.64 3.72 7.62
N LEU A 209 20.22 3.99 8.85
CA LEU A 209 20.09 5.33 9.43
C LEU A 209 20.94 5.54 10.69
N GLY A 210 21.56 4.48 11.21
CA GLY A 210 22.36 4.51 12.44
C GLY A 210 21.56 4.14 13.69
N SER A 211 22.26 4.02 14.83
CA SER A 211 21.70 3.49 16.08
C SER A 211 20.85 4.48 16.89
N ASP A 212 20.90 5.77 16.55
CA ASP A 212 20.14 6.83 17.20
C ASP A 212 18.73 6.93 16.61
N THR A 213 17.76 6.38 17.34
CA THR A 213 16.34 6.35 16.92
C THR A 213 15.75 7.75 16.71
N SER A 214 16.27 8.78 17.39
CA SER A 214 15.73 10.14 17.27
C SER A 214 15.97 10.76 15.89
N LYS A 215 16.90 10.19 15.11
CA LYS A 215 17.27 10.64 13.76
C LYS A 215 16.55 9.88 12.66
N TRP A 216 15.66 8.95 12.99
CA TRP A 216 14.96 8.11 12.01
C TRP A 216 13.75 8.83 11.40
N GLN A 217 13.93 10.04 10.87
CA GLN A 217 12.88 10.73 10.13
C GLN A 217 12.48 9.93 8.89
N TYR A 218 11.18 9.78 8.66
CA TYR A 218 10.62 9.05 7.53
C TYR A 218 11.11 9.61 6.18
N GLY A 219 10.90 10.91 5.98
CA GLY A 219 11.18 11.64 4.75
C GLY A 219 12.65 11.97 4.49
N GLN A 220 13.59 11.41 5.24
CA GLN A 220 15.00 11.76 5.07
C GLN A 220 15.62 11.14 3.80
N GLU A 221 16.69 11.76 3.28
CA GLU A 221 17.43 11.30 2.10
C GLU A 221 17.81 9.81 2.20
N LYS A 222 18.23 9.34 3.37
CA LYS A 222 18.63 7.94 3.50
C LYS A 222 17.46 6.97 3.60
N PHE A 223 16.20 7.39 3.66
CA PHE A 223 15.04 6.51 3.81
C PHE A 223 13.96 6.66 2.72
N HIS A 224 13.06 7.62 2.85
CA HIS A 224 11.98 7.89 1.89
C HIS A 224 12.14 9.31 1.36
N HIS A 225 12.47 9.45 0.08
CA HIS A 225 12.68 10.75 -0.56
C HIS A 225 12.31 10.71 -2.03
N ILE A 226 12.00 11.88 -2.58
CA ILE A 226 11.77 12.06 -4.00
C ILE A 226 13.05 12.67 -4.59
N LYS A 227 13.66 11.95 -5.53
CA LYS A 227 14.74 12.47 -6.38
C LYS A 227 14.23 12.59 -7.81
N ILE A 228 13.97 13.81 -8.26
CA ILE A 228 13.62 14.07 -9.66
C ILE A 228 14.91 14.07 -10.47
N ARG A 229 15.05 13.06 -11.34
CA ARG A 229 16.23 12.92 -12.21
C ARG A 229 15.91 13.46 -13.59
N HIS A 230 16.78 14.32 -14.11
CA HIS A 230 16.68 14.73 -15.50
C HIS A 230 16.99 13.55 -16.43
N MET A 231 16.26 13.42 -17.56
CA MET A 231 16.44 12.30 -18.50
C MET A 231 17.87 12.22 -19.05
N LEU A 232 18.54 13.36 -19.23
CA LEU A 232 19.94 13.45 -19.67
C LEU A 232 20.95 13.43 -18.52
N GLY A 233 20.50 13.36 -17.26
CA GLY A 233 21.39 13.51 -16.10
C GLY A 233 22.50 12.45 -16.03
N SER A 234 22.27 11.24 -16.56
CA SER A 234 23.30 10.19 -16.62
C SER A 234 24.24 10.30 -17.82
N THR A 235 23.96 11.16 -18.79
CA THR A 235 24.73 11.27 -20.05
C THR A 235 25.53 12.57 -20.16
N VAL A 236 25.20 13.59 -19.37
CA VAL A 236 25.92 14.87 -19.36
C VAL A 236 27.03 14.91 -18.29
N LYS A 237 27.92 15.91 -18.40
CA LYS A 237 28.96 16.17 -17.40
C LYS A 237 28.34 16.55 -16.04
N PRO A 238 29.02 16.29 -14.91
CA PRO A 238 28.49 16.55 -13.57
C PRO A 238 28.01 17.99 -13.35
N GLU A 239 28.66 18.98 -13.95
CA GLU A 239 28.32 20.40 -13.80
C GLU A 239 26.94 20.68 -14.42
N LEU A 240 26.75 20.26 -15.68
CA LEU A 240 25.46 20.39 -16.37
C LEU A 240 24.39 19.50 -15.72
N ARG A 241 24.76 18.33 -15.18
CA ARG A 241 23.83 17.49 -14.42
C ARG A 241 23.29 18.22 -13.20
N ALA A 242 24.14 18.94 -12.47
CA ALA A 242 23.73 19.69 -11.29
C ALA A 242 22.78 20.84 -11.63
N GLU A 243 22.93 21.46 -12.80
CA GLU A 243 21.99 22.48 -13.30
C GLU A 243 20.63 21.88 -13.70
N LEU A 244 20.61 20.64 -14.19
CA LEU A 244 19.41 19.97 -14.69
C LEU A 244 18.60 19.23 -13.60
N GLU A 245 19.24 18.76 -12.53
CA GLU A 245 18.57 18.06 -11.43
C GLU A 245 18.04 19.05 -10.38
N VAL A 246 16.75 18.98 -10.06
CA VAL A 246 16.08 19.90 -9.11
C VAL A 246 16.25 19.53 -7.63
N GLY A 247 17.21 18.66 -7.31
CA GLY A 247 17.54 18.27 -5.93
C GLY A 247 16.71 17.12 -5.34
N LEU A 248 16.81 16.99 -4.01
CA LEU A 248 16.13 15.99 -3.19
C LEU A 248 15.01 16.65 -2.39
N TYR A 249 13.85 16.02 -2.37
CA TYR A 249 12.71 16.44 -1.56
C TYR A 249 12.36 15.34 -0.56
N PRO A 250 11.95 15.68 0.66
CA PRO A 250 11.46 14.68 1.60
C PRO A 250 10.37 13.84 0.98
N GLY A 251 10.41 12.53 1.25
CA GLY A 251 9.41 11.62 0.74
C GLY A 251 8.17 11.78 1.59
N GLU A 252 7.08 12.13 0.95
CA GLU A 252 5.75 12.05 1.52
C GLU A 252 5.09 10.79 0.96
N GLU A 253 4.38 10.05 1.80
CA GLU A 253 3.52 8.97 1.32
C GLU A 253 2.09 9.49 1.37
N ILE A 254 1.67 10.05 0.23
CA ILE A 254 0.30 10.52 0.06
C ILE A 254 -0.60 9.29 0.17
N ALA A 255 -1.61 9.34 1.03
CA ALA A 255 -2.67 8.33 1.11
C ALA A 255 -3.48 8.20 -0.20
N ILE A 256 -3.10 8.90 -1.28
CA ILE A 256 -3.80 9.04 -2.56
C ILE A 256 -2.99 8.48 -3.76
N GLN A 257 -1.74 8.03 -3.61
CA GLN A 257 -0.96 7.42 -4.71
C GLN A 257 -0.96 5.88 -4.77
#